data_AF-A0A4Q5T1X5-F1
#
_entry.id   AF-A0A4Q5T1X5-F1
#
_cell.length_a   1.000
_cell.length_b   1.000
_cell.length_c   1.000
_cell.angle_alpha   90.00
_cell.angle_beta   90.00
_cell.angle_gamma   90.00
#
_symmetry.space_group_name_H-M   'P 1'
#
loop_
_entity.id
_entity.type
_entity.pdbx_description
1 polymer ?
#
loop_
_entity_poly.entity_id
_entity_poly.type
_entity_poly.pdbx_seq_one_letter_code
_entity_poly.pdbx_strand_id
1 'polypeptide(L)' 'GLLVLLAINGAISFTGNISWQGHLGGLVAGCLLGLVFAYAPRERRTLVQVLAFTGLWVAVVVAVALRTASLTG' A
#
# COMPACT_ATOMS: atom_id res chain seq x y z
N GLY A 1 9.73 -22.00 -0.21
CA GLY A 1 10.31 -21.30 0.95
C GLY A 1 9.66 -19.94 1.16
N LEU A 2 9.99 -18.96 0.32
CA LEU A 2 9.55 -17.57 0.47
C LEU A 2 8.03 -17.37 0.62
N LEU A 3 7.22 -17.98 -0.25
CA LEU A 3 5.76 -17.81 -0.20
C LEU A 3 5.13 -18.36 1.09
N VAL A 4 5.70 -19.43 1.63
CA VAL A 4 5.27 -20.02 2.92
C VAL A 4 5.61 -19.07 4.06
N LEU A 5 6.81 -18.48 4.05
CA LEU A 5 7.21 -17.49 5.04
C LEU A 5 6.37 -16.20 4.96
N LEU A 6 6.03 -15.76 3.75
CA LEU A 6 5.14 -14.63 3.53
C LEU A 6 3.74 -14.90 4.09
N ALA A 7 3.20 -16.09 3.83
CA ALA A 7 1.89 -16.50 4.34
C ALA A 7 1.87 -16.58 5.88
N ILE A 8 2.92 -17.12 6.49
CA ILE A 8 3.03 -17.21 7.96
C ILE A 8 3.15 -15.81 8.59
N ASN A 9 4.04 -14.96 8.09
CA ASN A 9 4.19 -13.59 8.60
C ASN A 9 2.92 -12.75 8.38
N GLY A 10 2.24 -12.98 7.25
CA GLY A 10 0.91 -12.41 6.97
C GLY A 10 -0.10 -12.83 8.04
N ALA A 11 -0.27 -14.13 8.25
CA ALA A 11 -1.22 -14.67 9.23
C ALA A 11 -0.97 -14.14 10.66
N ILE A 12 0.29 -14.08 11.10
CA ILE A 12 0.67 -13.55 12.42
C ILE A 12 0.26 -12.07 12.57
N SER A 13 0.38 -11.28 11.50
CA SER A 13 -0.02 -9.87 11.50
C SER A 13 -1.52 -9.65 11.69
N PHE A 14 -2.32 -10.72 11.55
CA PHE A 14 -3.79 -10.69 11.68
C PHE A 14 -4.31 -11.28 13.01
N THR A 15 -3.47 -11.83 13.89
CA THR A 15 -3.90 -12.60 15.07
C THR A 15 -3.63 -11.93 16.43
N GLY A 16 -3.60 -10.59 16.52
CA GLY A 16 -3.33 -9.87 17.78
C GLY A 16 -4.16 -8.58 17.96
N ASN A 17 -3.77 -7.71 18.91
CA ASN A 17 -4.33 -6.35 19.07
C ASN A 17 -3.81 -5.39 17.99
N ILE A 18 -3.83 -5.85 16.76
CA ILE A 18 -3.26 -5.21 15.58
C ILE A 18 -4.44 -4.88 14.66
N SER A 19 -4.45 -3.68 14.07
CA SER A 19 -5.49 -3.32 13.12
C SER A 19 -5.35 -4.16 11.86
N TRP A 20 -6.12 -5.25 11.78
CA TRP A 20 -6.18 -6.10 10.60
C TRP A 20 -6.59 -5.31 9.34
N GLN A 21 -7.38 -4.24 9.51
CA GLN A 21 -7.74 -3.33 8.43
C GLN A 21 -6.52 -2.60 7.87
N GLY A 22 -5.61 -2.15 8.74
CA GLY A 22 -4.35 -1.52 8.32
C GLY A 22 -3.44 -2.47 7.55
N HIS A 23 -3.33 -3.72 8.00
CA HIS A 23 -2.55 -4.75 7.29
C HIS A 23 -3.15 -5.13 5.95
N LEU A 24 -4.47 -5.35 5.88
CA LEU A 24 -5.15 -5.65 4.63
C LEU A 24 -5.06 -4.47 3.66
N GLY A 25 -5.25 -3.24 4.13
CA GLY A 25 -5.10 -2.03 3.32
C GLY A 25 -3.69 -1.87 2.75
N GLY A 26 -2.66 -2.09 3.58
CA GLY A 26 -1.27 -2.08 3.16
C GLY A 26 -0.94 -3.15 2.11
N LEU A 27 -1.46 -4.37 2.30
CA LEU A 27 -1.32 -5.46 1.32
C LEU A 27 -1.94 -5.08 -0.02
N VAL A 28 -3.18 -4.60 -0.03
CA VAL A 28 -3.89 -4.21 -1.25
C VAL A 28 -3.18 -3.07 -1.98
N ALA A 29 -2.80 -2.01 -1.27
CA ALA A 29 -2.06 -0.89 -1.85
C ALA A 29 -0.70 -1.32 -2.40
N GLY A 30 0.03 -2.17 -1.68
CA GLY A 30 1.31 -2.73 -2.11
C GLY A 30 1.19 -3.61 -3.35
N CYS A 31 0.17 -4.48 -3.41
CA CYS A 31 -0.11 -5.31 -4.59
C CYS A 31 -0.44 -4.45 -5.82
N LEU A 32 -1.29 -3.44 -5.67
CA LEU A 32 -1.63 -2.52 -6.77
C LEU A 32 -0.40 -1.79 -7.30
N LEU A 33 0.42 -1.23 -6.40
CA LEU A 33 1.65 -0.54 -6.79
C LEU A 33 2.66 -1.52 -7.45
N GLY A 34 2.78 -2.73 -6.91
CA GLY A 34 3.61 -3.79 -7.46
C GLY A 34 3.19 -4.19 -8.88
N LEU A 35 1.89 -4.29 -9.15
CA LEU A 35 1.37 -4.54 -10.51
C LEU A 35 1.76 -3.43 -11.47
N VAL A 36 1.62 -2.16 -11.06
CA VAL A 36 2.07 -1.04 -11.90
C VAL A 36 3.57 -1.14 -12.18
N PHE A 37 4.38 -1.47 -11.18
CA PHE A 37 5.83 -1.57 -11.36
C PHE A 37 6.26 -2.75 -12.24
N ALA A 38 5.53 -3.86 -12.16
CA ALA A 38 5.76 -5.07 -12.95
C ALA A 38 5.36 -4.90 -14.42
N TYR A 39 4.25 -4.22 -14.69
CA TYR A 39 3.65 -4.12 -16.02
C TYR A 39 3.79 -2.74 -16.69
N ALA A 40 4.53 -1.81 -16.09
CA ALA A 40 4.76 -0.49 -16.68
C ALA A 40 5.39 -0.59 -18.09
N PRO A 41 4.86 0.13 -19.10
CA PRO A 41 5.37 0.12 -20.47
C PRO A 41 6.85 0.50 -20.53
N ARG A 42 7.65 -0.19 -21.35
CA ARG A 42 9.11 -0.03 -21.35
C ARG A 42 9.53 1.39 -21.73
N GLU A 43 8.80 2.02 -22.65
CA GLU A 43 9.07 3.36 -23.17
C GLU A 43 8.85 4.46 -22.14
N ARG A 44 7.98 4.21 -21.14
CA ARG A 44 7.59 5.20 -20.12
C ARG A 44 7.70 4.65 -18.70
N ARG A 45 8.51 3.62 -18.51
CA ARG A 45 8.55 2.82 -17.28
C ARG A 45 8.77 3.70 -16.05
N THR A 46 9.80 4.54 -16.08
CA THR A 46 10.14 5.45 -14.97
C THR A 46 9.01 6.44 -14.72
N LEU A 47 8.46 7.05 -15.76
CA LEU A 47 7.39 8.04 -15.62
C LEU A 47 6.15 7.42 -14.97
N VAL A 48 5.73 6.24 -15.44
CA VAL A 48 4.54 5.54 -14.91
C VAL A 48 4.75 5.11 -13.46
N GLN A 49 5.94 4.59 -13.13
CA GLN A 49 6.28 4.17 -11.77
C GLN A 49 6.30 5.37 -10.80
N VAL A 50 6.92 6.48 -11.19
CA VAL A 50 6.96 7.70 -10.38
C VAL A 50 5.55 8.24 -10.17
N LEU A 51 4.75 8.38 -11.23
CA LEU A 51 3.38 8.87 -11.11
C LEU A 51 2.53 7.99 -10.20
N ALA A 52 2.64 6.66 -10.31
CA ALA A 52 1.88 5.75 -9.48
C ALA A 52 2.29 5.82 -8.01
N PHE A 53 3.60 5.86 -7.73
CA PHE A 53 4.09 5.99 -6.36
C PHE A 53 3.71 7.34 -5.74
N THR A 54 3.99 8.43 -6.44
CA THR A 54 3.66 9.78 -5.97
C THR A 54 2.15 9.96 -5.81
N GLY A 55 1.35 9.43 -6.75
CA GLY A 55 -0.11 9.45 -6.65
C GLY A 55 -0.63 8.73 -5.41
N LEU A 56 -0.14 7.52 -5.15
CA LEU A 56 -0.48 6.77 -3.93
C LEU A 56 -0.06 7.54 -2.67
N TRP A 57 1.15 8.10 -2.65
CA TRP A 57 1.67 8.86 -1.51
C TRP A 57 0.81 10.09 -1.21
N VAL A 58 0.48 10.89 -2.25
CA VAL A 58 -0.39 12.06 -2.12
C VAL A 58 -1.77 11.65 -1.61
N ALA A 59 -2.35 10.57 -2.13
CA ALA A 59 -3.65 10.07 -1.67
C ALA A 59 -3.64 9.72 -0.17
N VAL A 60 -2.58 9.06 0.30
CA VAL A 60 -2.41 8.75 1.73
C VAL A 60 -2.28 10.02 2.57
N VAL A 61 -1.45 10.98 2.15
CA VAL A 61 -1.27 12.25 2.87
C VAL A 61 -2.58 13.03 2.96
N VAL A 62 -3.33 13.12 1.86
CA VAL A 62 -4.64 13.78 1.83
C VAL A 62 -5.62 13.08 2.75
N ALA A 63 -5.71 11.75 2.70
CA ALA A 63 -6.59 10.99 3.57
C ALA A 63 -6.26 11.22 5.06
N VAL A 64 -4.97 11.24 5.41
CA VAL A 64 -4.51 11.54 6.77
C VAL A 64 -4.87 12.97 7.17
N ALA A 65 -4.60 13.96 6.31
CA ALA A 65 -4.91 15.37 6.60
C ALA A 65 -6.40 15.59 6.83
N LEU A 66 -7.26 15.02 5.97
CA LEU A 66 -8.72 15.08 6.11
C LEU A 66 -9.18 14.39 7.40
N ARG A 67 -8.61 13.23 7.73
CA ARG A 67 -8.94 12.52 8.96
C ARG A 67 -8.55 13.35 10.18
N THR A 68 -7.35 13.93 10.20
CA THR A 68 -6.91 14.79 11.30
C THR A 68 -7.82 16.00 11.47
N ALA A 69 -8.15 16.69 10.37
CA ALA A 69 -9.06 17.83 10.40
C ALA A 69 -10.44 17.46 10.99
N SER A 70 -10.97 16.26 10.69
CA SER A 70 -12.24 15.79 11.26
C SER A 70 -12.19 15.46 12.76
N LEU A 71 -10.99 15.24 13.32
CA LEU A 71 -10.79 14.88 14.73
C LEU A 71 -10.41 16.08 15.59
N THR A 72 -9.78 17.10 15.01
CA THR A 72 -9.30 18.31 15.70
C THR A 72 -10.15 19.55 15.43
N GLY A 73 -11.07 19.48 14.47
CA GLY A 73 -12.00 20.55 14.12
C GLY A 73 -13.30 20.52 14.90
#